data_AF-A0A1G4J6W0-F1
#
_entry.id   AF-A0A1G4J6W0-F1
#
_cell.length_a   1.000
_cell.length_b   1.000
_cell.length_c   1.000
_cell.angle_alpha   90.00
_cell.angle_beta   90.00
_cell.angle_gamma   90.00
#
_symmetry.space_group_name_H-M   'P 1'
#
loop_
_entity.id
_entity.type
_entity.pdbx_description
1 polymer ?
#
loop_
_entity_poly.entity_id
_entity_poly.type
_entity_poly.pdbx_seq_one_letter_code
_entity_poly.pdbx_strand_id
1 'polypeptide(L)'
;METDVRYTFLDALDHLPSDLIRSLWTIQGLELRQDEIRTFVDQQAVKEAQHLQRLIQQRQEQLDFQIQEMQEMAEVQARYLAHEESVELKTKSAKTHTRIPQPPEPLKIKINLKPSHSDEPVYCHCRNVSYGQMIACDNRRCPTEWFHYACVGLTHAPKGKWYCSERCHRQATKKKFMNL
;
A
#
# COMPACT_ATOMS: atom_id res chain seq x y z
N MET A 1 -30.20 17.85 59.58
CA MET A 1 -30.89 16.91 58.68
C MET A 1 -31.10 17.67 57.39
N GLU A 2 -30.30 17.41 56.36
CA GLU A 2 -30.49 18.04 55.04
C GLU A 2 -31.72 17.39 54.39
N THR A 3 -32.79 18.15 54.23
CA THR A 3 -33.93 17.75 53.41
C THR A 3 -33.48 17.76 51.96
N ASP A 4 -33.37 16.57 51.37
CA ASP A 4 -33.00 16.38 49.97
C ASP A 4 -33.99 17.12 49.08
N VAL A 5 -33.46 18.05 48.27
CA VAL A 5 -34.20 19.01 47.41
C VAL A 5 -35.17 18.29 46.45
N ARG A 6 -34.91 17.01 46.16
CA ARG A 6 -35.79 16.17 45.35
C ARG A 6 -37.15 15.95 46.02
N TYR A 7 -37.19 15.79 47.34
CA TYR A 7 -38.45 15.58 48.07
C TYR A 7 -39.25 16.88 48.22
N THR A 8 -38.58 18.03 48.34
CA THR A 8 -39.27 19.34 48.38
C THR A 8 -39.89 19.71 47.03
N PHE A 9 -39.27 19.27 45.92
CA PHE A 9 -39.82 19.46 44.58
C PHE A 9 -41.06 18.58 44.33
N LEU A 10 -41.02 17.32 44.77
CA LEU A 10 -42.17 16.40 44.66
C LEU A 10 -43.38 16.91 45.46
N ASP A 11 -43.16 17.42 46.68
CA ASP A 11 -44.21 18.02 47.52
C ASP A 11 -44.84 19.27 46.87
N ALA A 12 -44.03 20.09 46.19
CA ALA A 12 -44.52 21.24 45.44
C ALA A 12 -45.35 20.83 44.19
N LEU A 13 -45.04 19.69 43.57
CA LEU A 13 -45.76 19.17 42.40
C LEU A 13 -47.13 18.58 42.75
N ASP A 14 -47.27 17.98 43.94
CA ASP A 14 -48.51 17.33 44.40
C ASP A 14 -49.66 18.32 44.65
N HIS A 15 -49.36 19.61 44.83
CA HIS A 15 -50.35 20.67 45.01
C HIS A 15 -50.79 21.34 43.71
N LEU A 16 -50.21 20.98 42.55
CA LEU A 16 -50.63 21.55 41.28
C LEU A 16 -51.93 20.92 40.76
N PRO A 17 -52.80 21.72 40.12
CA PRO A 17 -53.90 21.20 39.31
C PRO A 17 -53.42 20.14 38.32
N SER A 18 -54.20 19.08 38.14
CA SER A 18 -53.82 17.94 37.29
C SER A 18 -53.49 18.32 35.84
N ASP A 19 -54.07 19.41 35.33
CA ASP A 19 -53.81 19.89 33.98
C ASP A 19 -52.43 20.55 33.85
N LEU A 20 -51.95 21.23 34.89
CA LEU A 20 -50.60 21.79 34.92
C LEU A 20 -49.56 20.67 35.03
N ILE A 21 -49.81 19.66 35.86
CA ILE A 21 -48.95 18.46 35.95
C ILE A 21 -48.85 17.79 34.57
N ARG A 22 -49.98 17.52 33.90
CA ARG A 22 -49.96 16.94 32.54
C ARG A 22 -49.20 17.80 31.54
N SER A 23 -49.37 19.13 31.58
CA SER A 23 -48.61 20.02 30.68
C SER A 23 -47.11 20.00 30.94
N LEU A 24 -46.68 19.99 32.21
CA LEU A 24 -45.26 19.96 32.57
C LEU A 24 -44.61 18.65 32.16
N TRP A 25 -45.28 17.51 32.40
CA TRP A 25 -44.81 16.21 31.92
C TRP A 25 -44.74 16.14 30.39
N THR A 26 -45.69 16.77 29.69
CA THR A 26 -45.66 16.86 28.23
C THR A 26 -44.49 17.70 27.74
N ILE A 27 -44.24 18.85 28.35
CA ILE A 27 -43.11 19.73 28.03
C ILE A 27 -41.79 19.01 28.28
N GLN A 28 -41.61 18.42 29.46
CA GLN A 28 -40.42 17.64 29.78
C GLN A 28 -40.22 16.47 28.81
N GLY A 29 -41.29 15.76 28.44
CA GLY A 29 -41.24 14.69 27.44
C GLY A 29 -40.93 15.18 26.01
N LEU A 30 -41.23 16.43 25.66
CA LEU A 30 -40.82 17.04 24.40
C LEU A 30 -39.35 17.46 24.44
N GLU A 31 -38.89 18.06 25.55
CA GLU A 31 -37.50 18.45 25.76
C GLU A 31 -36.56 17.24 25.71
N LEU A 32 -36.88 16.15 26.41
CA LEU A 32 -36.09 14.92 26.38
C LEU A 32 -35.98 14.33 24.96
N ARG A 33 -37.09 14.31 24.21
CA ARG A 33 -37.08 13.86 22.80
C ARG A 33 -36.25 14.77 21.91
N GLN A 34 -36.30 16.08 22.14
CA GLN A 34 -35.48 17.05 21.39
C GLN A 34 -33.99 16.86 21.69
N ASP A 35 -33.62 16.62 22.94
CA ASP A 35 -32.23 16.33 23.34
C ASP A 35 -31.74 15.01 22.74
N GLU A 36 -32.56 13.95 22.74
CA GLU A 36 -32.23 12.68 22.06
C GLU A 36 -31.92 12.90 20.57
N ILE A 37 -32.77 13.64 19.86
CA ILE A 37 -32.56 13.97 18.44
C ILE A 37 -31.28 14.80 18.27
N ARG A 38 -31.05 15.80 19.11
CA ARG A 38 -29.83 16.63 19.04
C ARG A 38 -28.58 15.79 19.25
N THR A 39 -28.56 14.96 20.29
CA THR A 39 -27.41 14.08 20.58
C THR A 39 -27.13 13.11 19.44
N PHE A 40 -28.16 12.59 18.76
CA PHE A 40 -27.97 11.73 17.59
C PHE A 40 -27.30 12.48 16.44
N VAL A 41 -27.77 13.68 16.11
CA VAL A 41 -27.19 14.52 15.04
C VAL A 41 -25.76 14.90 15.38
N ASP A 42 -25.48 15.29 16.62
CA ASP A 42 -24.14 15.64 17.08
C ASP A 42 -23.19 14.43 16.98
N GLN A 43 -23.63 13.25 17.42
CA GLN A 43 -22.84 12.03 17.29
C GLN A 43 -22.56 11.66 15.83
N GLN A 44 -23.52 11.86 14.93
CA GLN A 44 -23.33 11.63 13.51
C GLN A 44 -22.29 12.62 12.93
N ALA A 45 -22.41 13.91 13.24
CA ALA A 45 -21.47 14.93 12.80
C ALA A 45 -20.04 14.64 13.29
N VAL A 46 -19.89 14.18 14.54
CA VAL A 46 -18.59 13.78 15.10
C VAL A 46 -18.01 12.57 14.36
N LYS A 47 -18.81 11.55 14.04
CA LYS A 47 -18.35 10.37 13.28
C LYS A 47 -17.87 10.76 11.88
N GLU A 48 -18.60 11.63 11.21
CA GLU A 48 -18.24 12.15 9.88
C GLU A 48 -16.94 12.96 9.96
N ALA A 49 -16.80 13.86 10.94
CA ALA A 49 -15.58 14.63 11.16
C ALA A 49 -14.37 13.72 11.44
N GLN A 50 -14.52 12.70 12.28
CA GLN A 50 -13.46 11.72 12.57
C GLN A 50 -13.07 10.89 11.33
N HIS A 51 -14.01 10.60 10.44
CA HIS A 51 -13.72 9.92 9.19
C HIS A 51 -12.89 10.81 8.26
N LEU A 52 -13.31 12.06 8.06
CA LEU A 52 -12.58 13.04 7.25
C LEU A 52 -11.17 13.29 7.81
N GLN A 53 -11.03 13.41 9.13
CA GLN A 53 -9.73 13.57 9.78
C GLN A 53 -8.80 12.39 9.48
N ARG A 54 -9.31 11.14 9.50
CA ARG A 54 -8.50 9.97 9.13
C ARG A 54 -8.05 10.01 7.67
N LEU A 55 -8.91 10.43 6.75
CA LEU A 55 -8.55 10.55 5.33
C LEU A 55 -7.47 11.61 5.12
N ILE A 56 -7.60 12.76 5.77
CA ILE A 56 -6.60 13.84 5.74
C ILE A 56 -5.27 13.33 6.31
N GLN A 57 -5.31 12.65 7.45
CA GLN A 57 -4.12 12.09 8.10
C GLN A 57 -3.40 11.10 7.18
N GLN A 58 -4.13 10.17 6.56
CA GLN A 58 -3.55 9.23 5.59
C GLN A 58 -2.92 9.95 4.40
N ARG A 59 -3.56 11.02 3.91
CA ARG A 59 -3.01 11.80 2.80
C ARG A 59 -1.76 12.57 3.21
N GLN A 60 -1.72 13.12 4.43
CA GLN A 60 -0.55 13.78 4.98
C GLN A 60 0.62 12.80 5.09
N GLU A 61 0.40 11.63 5.68
CA GLU A 61 1.43 10.58 5.80
C GLU A 61 1.98 10.15 4.42
N GLN A 62 1.11 10.05 3.41
CA GLN A 62 1.53 9.75 2.05
C GLN A 62 2.41 10.88 1.46
N LEU A 63 2.01 12.14 1.64
CA LEU A 63 2.77 13.28 1.15
C LEU A 63 4.11 13.42 1.88
N ASP A 64 4.13 13.19 3.19
CA ASP A 64 5.34 13.22 4.00
C ASP A 64 6.34 12.16 3.51
N PHE A 65 5.86 10.95 3.21
CA PHE A 65 6.68 9.91 2.60
C PHE A 65 7.25 10.35 1.25
N GLN A 66 6.43 10.95 0.37
CA GLN A 66 6.88 11.45 -0.93
C GLN A 66 7.90 12.58 -0.81
N ILE A 67 7.70 13.49 0.16
CA ILE A 67 8.65 14.58 0.43
C ILE A 67 9.98 14.00 0.89
N GLN A 68 9.96 13.04 1.82
CA GLN A 68 11.18 12.40 2.30
C GLN A 68 11.92 11.70 1.15
N GLU A 69 11.22 10.94 0.32
CA GLU A 69 11.81 10.27 -0.85
C GLU A 69 12.44 11.29 -1.81
N MET A 70 11.73 12.38 -2.11
CA MET A 70 12.24 13.46 -2.96
C MET A 70 13.50 14.12 -2.37
N GLN A 71 13.56 14.32 -1.05
CA GLN A 71 14.72 14.88 -0.37
C GLN A 71 15.93 13.93 -0.43
N GLU A 72 15.71 12.63 -0.19
CA GLU A 72 16.77 11.61 -0.30
C GLU A 72 17.31 11.55 -1.73
N MET A 73 16.44 11.57 -2.73
CA MET A 73 16.82 11.59 -4.14
C MET A 73 17.60 12.87 -4.51
N ALA A 74 17.18 14.03 -3.99
CA ALA A 74 17.89 15.29 -4.19
C ALA A 74 19.30 15.26 -3.55
N GLU A 75 19.46 14.62 -2.38
CA GLU A 75 20.76 14.46 -1.74
C GLU A 75 21.70 13.57 -2.58
N VAL A 76 21.19 12.44 -3.07
CA VAL A 76 21.95 11.55 -3.96
C VAL A 76 22.37 12.29 -5.24
N GLN A 77 21.45 13.04 -5.84
CA GLN A 77 21.74 13.84 -7.03
C GLN A 77 22.82 14.90 -6.75
N ALA A 78 22.75 15.60 -5.62
CA ALA A 78 23.75 16.59 -5.24
C ALA A 78 25.14 15.97 -5.08
N ARG A 79 25.24 14.78 -4.46
CA ARG A 79 26.50 14.04 -4.34
C ARG A 79 27.05 13.62 -5.71
N TYR A 80 26.20 13.19 -6.63
CA TYR A 80 26.60 12.82 -7.99
C TYR A 80 27.16 14.02 -8.76
N LEU A 81 26.45 15.15 -8.75
CA LEU A 81 26.88 16.39 -9.41
C LEU A 81 28.21 16.91 -8.85
N ALA A 82 28.38 16.88 -7.52
CA ALA A 82 29.65 17.25 -6.89
C ALA A 82 30.81 16.33 -7.32
N HIS A 83 30.52 15.03 -7.48
CA HIS A 83 31.51 14.09 -8.01
C HIS A 83 31.85 14.40 -9.48
N GLU A 84 30.86 14.64 -10.33
CA GLU A 84 31.03 15.01 -11.74
C GLU A 84 31.89 16.29 -11.91
N GLU A 85 31.61 17.33 -11.14
CA GLU A 85 32.39 18.58 -11.14
C GLU A 85 33.85 18.34 -10.71
N SER A 86 34.06 17.52 -9.68
CA SER A 86 35.41 17.15 -9.20
C SER A 86 36.22 16.35 -10.24
N VAL A 87 35.55 15.59 -11.10
CA VAL A 87 36.16 14.85 -12.21
C VAL A 87 36.52 15.81 -13.34
N GLU A 88 35.64 16.74 -13.71
CA GLU A 88 35.94 17.76 -14.74
C GLU A 88 37.14 18.64 -14.37
N LEU A 89 37.24 19.12 -13.12
CA LEU A 89 38.36 19.95 -12.66
C LEU A 89 39.71 19.22 -12.78
N LYS A 90 39.73 17.90 -12.52
CA LYS A 90 40.94 17.07 -12.67
C LYS A 90 41.34 16.88 -14.13
N THR A 91 40.38 16.77 -15.05
CA THR A 91 40.68 16.61 -16.50
C THR A 91 41.26 17.88 -17.13
N LYS A 92 40.90 19.08 -16.64
CA LYS A 92 41.40 20.38 -17.15
C LYS A 92 42.82 20.72 -16.69
N SER A 93 43.33 20.09 -15.63
CA SER A 93 44.69 20.32 -15.10
C SER A 93 45.76 19.36 -15.66
N ALA A 94 45.36 18.24 -16.27
CA ALA A 94 46.28 17.23 -16.79
C ALA A 94 46.74 17.50 -18.25
N LYS A 95 47.51 18.58 -18.46
CA LYS A 95 48.52 18.61 -19.54
C LYS A 95 49.84 18.10 -18.96
N THR A 96 50.09 16.79 -19.05
CA THR A 96 51.38 16.11 -19.26
C THR A 96 51.26 14.62 -18.94
N HIS A 97 51.67 13.80 -19.91
CA HIS A 97 51.91 12.36 -19.89
C HIS A 97 50.75 11.35 -19.79
N THR A 98 50.63 10.59 -20.87
CA THR A 98 49.85 9.36 -21.08
C THR A 98 50.08 8.31 -19.99
N ARG A 99 49.07 8.08 -19.15
CA ARG A 99 48.80 6.79 -18.51
C ARG A 99 47.35 6.40 -18.80
N ILE A 100 47.18 5.16 -19.26
CA ILE A 100 45.89 4.53 -19.56
C ILE A 100 45.06 4.46 -18.26
N PRO A 101 43.83 5.00 -18.20
CA PRO A 101 42.97 4.88 -17.02
C PRO A 101 42.53 3.43 -16.82
N GLN A 102 42.80 2.87 -15.65
CA GLN A 102 42.22 1.58 -15.27
C GLN A 102 40.72 1.75 -14.96
N PRO A 103 39.86 0.75 -15.26
CA PRO A 103 38.44 0.82 -14.97
C PRO A 103 38.21 0.99 -13.46
N PRO A 104 37.28 1.87 -13.03
CA PRO A 104 36.99 2.04 -11.61
C PRO A 104 36.51 0.71 -11.01
N GLU A 105 37.09 0.32 -9.86
CA GLU A 105 36.66 -0.87 -9.12
C GLU A 105 35.15 -0.82 -8.83
N PRO A 106 34.44 -1.96 -8.91
CA PRO A 106 33.00 -1.98 -8.68
C PRO A 106 32.68 -1.54 -7.26
N LEU A 107 31.90 -0.45 -7.16
CA LEU A 107 31.42 0.09 -5.90
C LEU A 107 30.61 -0.97 -5.14
N LYS A 108 31.04 -1.32 -3.92
CA LYS A 108 30.27 -2.17 -3.00
C LYS A 108 29.08 -1.38 -2.44
N ILE A 109 28.03 -1.26 -3.24
CA ILE A 109 26.77 -0.65 -2.83
C ILE A 109 26.05 -1.64 -1.91
N LYS A 110 25.90 -1.30 -0.63
CA LYS A 110 25.02 -2.01 0.30
C LYS A 110 23.59 -1.51 0.08
N ILE A 111 22.84 -2.19 -0.77
CA ILE A 111 21.44 -1.86 -1.05
C ILE A 111 20.61 -2.35 0.14
N ASN A 112 20.16 -1.45 1.01
CA ASN A 112 19.10 -1.76 1.98
C ASN A 112 17.75 -1.60 1.27
N LEU A 113 17.36 -2.62 0.51
CA LEU A 113 16.06 -2.66 -0.14
C LEU A 113 15.00 -2.95 0.93
N LYS A 114 14.28 -1.92 1.38
CA LYS A 114 13.06 -2.10 2.18
C LYS A 114 12.10 -2.96 1.33
N PRO A 115 11.64 -4.14 1.80
CA PRO A 115 10.87 -5.05 0.97
C PRO A 115 9.48 -4.46 0.69
N SER A 116 9.35 -3.80 -0.45
CA SER A 116 8.08 -3.36 -1.02
C SER A 116 7.63 -4.38 -2.07
N HIS A 117 7.34 -5.62 -1.66
CA HIS A 117 6.82 -6.63 -2.59
C HIS A 117 5.76 -7.48 -1.90
N SER A 118 4.53 -6.96 -1.79
CA SER A 118 3.34 -7.79 -1.54
C SER A 118 2.57 -8.15 -2.81
N ASP A 119 2.86 -7.52 -3.96
CA ASP A 119 2.06 -7.66 -5.19
C ASP A 119 2.86 -8.15 -6.41
N GLU A 120 4.00 -8.81 -6.24
CA GLU A 120 4.69 -9.42 -7.38
C GLU A 120 4.02 -10.77 -7.73
N PRO A 121 3.59 -10.98 -8.99
CA PRO A 121 2.90 -12.21 -9.39
C PRO A 121 3.80 -13.44 -9.18
N VAL A 122 3.21 -14.50 -8.62
CA VAL A 122 3.88 -15.78 -8.42
C VAL A 122 3.77 -16.66 -9.65
N TYR A 123 4.89 -17.28 -10.01
CA TYR A 123 5.02 -18.17 -11.16
C TYR A 123 5.52 -19.54 -10.73
N CYS A 124 5.64 -20.43 -11.71
CA CYS A 124 6.13 -21.79 -11.55
C CYS A 124 5.27 -22.63 -10.58
N HIS A 125 5.53 -23.92 -10.51
CA HIS A 125 4.87 -24.78 -9.52
C HIS A 125 5.39 -24.55 -8.09
N CYS A 126 6.52 -23.85 -7.93
CA CYS A 126 7.04 -23.46 -6.62
C CYS A 126 6.32 -22.25 -6.00
N ARG A 127 5.43 -21.59 -6.76
CA ARG A 127 4.66 -20.41 -6.32
C ARG A 127 5.52 -19.29 -5.73
N ASN A 128 6.67 -19.05 -6.36
CA ASN A 128 7.56 -17.94 -6.01
C ASN A 128 7.53 -16.88 -7.11
N VAL A 129 8.01 -15.68 -6.78
CA VAL A 129 8.17 -14.57 -7.73
C VAL A 129 9.15 -14.92 -8.86
N SER A 130 9.19 -14.08 -9.90
CA SER A 130 10.21 -14.23 -10.95
C SER A 130 11.60 -13.97 -10.39
N TYR A 131 12.50 -14.96 -10.50
CA TYR A 131 13.90 -14.80 -10.13
C TYR A 131 14.82 -15.63 -11.03
N GLY A 132 16.01 -15.10 -11.32
CA GLY A 132 17.00 -15.79 -12.13
C GLY A 132 16.53 -16.10 -13.56
N GLN A 133 16.95 -17.25 -14.10
CA GLN A 133 16.59 -17.69 -15.44
C GLN A 133 15.24 -18.41 -15.44
N MET A 134 14.36 -18.01 -16.37
CA MET A 134 13.02 -18.54 -16.51
C MET A 134 12.73 -18.94 -17.97
N ILE A 135 11.86 -19.94 -18.13
CA ILE A 135 11.40 -20.45 -19.42
C ILE A 135 9.87 -20.40 -19.49
N ALA A 136 9.35 -20.03 -20.66
CA ALA A 136 7.93 -20.09 -20.96
C ALA A 136 7.54 -21.43 -21.60
N CYS A 137 6.41 -22.00 -21.21
CA CYS A 137 5.82 -23.17 -21.84
C CYS A 137 5.20 -22.77 -23.19
N ASP A 138 5.58 -23.44 -24.28
CA ASP A 138 5.06 -23.14 -25.63
C ASP A 138 3.58 -23.50 -25.83
N ASN A 139 2.96 -24.17 -24.86
CA ASN A 139 1.53 -24.39 -24.86
C ASN A 139 0.81 -23.11 -24.41
N ARG A 140 0.19 -22.40 -25.36
CA ARG A 140 -0.63 -21.20 -25.12
C ARG A 140 -1.84 -21.40 -24.19
N ARG A 141 -2.14 -22.65 -23.80
CA ARG A 141 -3.19 -23.00 -22.82
C ARG A 141 -2.61 -23.43 -21.47
N CYS A 142 -1.33 -23.20 -21.24
CA CYS A 142 -0.70 -23.48 -19.95
C CYS A 142 -1.19 -22.44 -18.92
N PRO A 143 -1.68 -22.84 -17.73
CA PRO A 143 -2.17 -21.88 -16.74
C PRO A 143 -1.06 -21.11 -16.03
N THR A 144 0.16 -21.67 -15.95
CA THR A 144 1.29 -21.07 -15.22
C THR A 144 2.22 -20.29 -16.14
N GLU A 145 2.33 -20.74 -17.39
CA GLU A 145 3.16 -20.18 -18.48
C GLU A 145 4.67 -20.12 -18.20
N TRP A 146 5.12 -19.69 -17.02
CA TRP A 146 6.51 -19.42 -16.69
C TRP A 146 7.06 -20.33 -15.58
N PHE A 147 8.29 -20.80 -15.76
CA PHE A 147 8.96 -21.73 -14.86
C PHE A 147 10.43 -21.36 -14.66
N HIS A 148 10.94 -21.49 -13.43
CA HIS A 148 12.37 -21.29 -13.16
C HIS A 148 13.19 -22.47 -13.68
N TYR A 149 14.37 -22.19 -14.23
CA TYR A 149 15.29 -23.20 -14.76
C TYR A 149 15.59 -24.30 -13.73
N ALA A 150 15.94 -23.90 -12.50
CA ALA A 150 16.22 -24.83 -11.42
C ALA A 150 15.02 -25.72 -11.05
N CYS A 151 13.78 -25.20 -11.15
CA CYS A 151 12.58 -25.95 -10.83
C CYS A 151 12.25 -27.02 -11.87
N VAL A 152 12.61 -26.79 -13.14
CA VAL A 152 12.38 -27.73 -14.25
C VAL A 152 13.64 -28.46 -14.71
N GLY A 153 14.73 -28.36 -13.95
CA GLY A 153 15.99 -29.06 -14.23
C GLY A 153 16.73 -28.57 -15.47
N LEU A 154 16.51 -27.34 -15.91
CA LEU A 154 17.23 -26.71 -17.02
C LEU A 154 18.45 -25.95 -16.50
N THR A 155 19.56 -26.05 -17.22
CA THR A 155 20.77 -25.25 -16.98
C THR A 155 21.03 -24.23 -18.09
N HIS A 156 20.51 -24.49 -19.29
CA HIS A 156 20.60 -23.61 -20.45
C HIS A 156 19.27 -23.59 -21.21
N ALA A 157 19.09 -22.57 -22.04
CA ALA A 157 17.91 -22.49 -22.90
C ALA A 157 17.86 -23.71 -23.85
N PRO A 158 16.78 -24.50 -23.83
CA PRO A 158 16.61 -25.61 -24.75
C PRO A 158 16.50 -25.10 -26.19
N LYS A 159 17.05 -25.85 -27.14
CA LYS A 159 16.92 -25.52 -28.56
C LYS A 159 15.57 -26.00 -29.07
N GLY A 160 14.70 -25.06 -29.46
CA GLY A 160 13.39 -25.36 -30.02
C GLY A 160 12.26 -25.24 -28.99
N LYS A 161 11.15 -25.92 -29.24
CA LYS A 161 9.94 -25.82 -28.41
C LYS A 161 10.09 -26.59 -27.10
N TRP A 162 9.66 -25.98 -26.00
CA TRP A 162 9.70 -26.58 -24.67
C TRP A 162 8.32 -26.56 -23.99
N TYR A 163 8.02 -27.64 -23.27
CA TYR A 163 6.75 -27.83 -22.59
C TYR A 163 6.97 -28.24 -21.14
N CYS A 164 6.26 -27.60 -20.21
CA CYS A 164 6.42 -27.83 -18.78
C CYS A 164 5.94 -29.21 -18.28
N SER A 165 5.12 -29.90 -19.07
CA SER A 165 4.61 -31.23 -18.73
C SER A 165 4.16 -31.97 -19.99
N GLU A 166 4.11 -33.29 -19.90
CA GLU A 166 3.61 -34.17 -20.95
C GLU A 166 2.16 -33.81 -21.36
N ARG A 167 1.36 -33.33 -20.41
CA ARG A 167 0.01 -32.80 -20.69
C ARG A 167 0.06 -31.60 -21.63
N CYS A 168 0.93 -30.63 -21.36
CA CYS A 168 1.09 -29.45 -22.22
C CYS A 168 1.65 -29.79 -23.60
N HIS A 169 2.56 -30.76 -23.67
CA HIS A 169 3.11 -31.26 -24.92
C HIS A 169 2.00 -31.87 -25.80
N ARG A 170 1.17 -32.77 -25.25
CA ARG A 170 0.04 -33.39 -25.98
C ARG A 170 -1.03 -32.39 -26.41
N GLN A 171 -1.30 -31.37 -25.59
CA GLN A 171 -2.26 -30.32 -25.94
C GLN A 171 -1.78 -29.46 -27.10
N ALA A 172 -0.48 -29.16 -27.16
CA ALA A 172 0.11 -28.39 -28.24
C ALA A 172 0.13 -29.16 -29.57
N THR A 173 0.28 -30.49 -29.55
CA THR A 173 0.36 -31.34 -30.75
C THR A 173 -1.01 -31.75 -31.31
N LYS A 174 -2.07 -31.81 -30.47
CA LYS A 174 -3.45 -32.15 -30.89
C LYS A 174 -4.06 -31.22 -31.95
N LYS A 175 -3.48 -30.03 -32.19
CA LYS A 175 -3.96 -29.08 -33.20
C LYS A 175 -3.83 -29.56 -34.65
N LYS A 176 -3.14 -30.69 -34.92
CA LYS A 176 -3.00 -31.26 -36.27
C LYS A 176 -4.13 -32.20 -36.72
N PHE A 177 -5.11 -32.54 -35.87
CA PHE A 177 -6.17 -33.53 -36.19
C PHE A 177 -7.61 -32.99 -36.13
N MET A 178 -7.81 -31.68 -36.30
CA MET A 178 -9.16 -31.10 -36.51
C MET A 178 -9.15 -30.05 -37.63
N ASN A 179 -8.54 -30.40 -38.77
CA ASN A 179 -8.81 -29.80 -40.07
C ASN A 179 -8.91 -30.95 -41.08
N LEU A 180 -10.03 -31.67 -41.04
CA LEU A 180 -10.59 -32.37 -42.19
C LEU A 180 -12.10 -32.10 -42.19
#